data_AF-A0A316HP59-F1
#
_entry.id   AF-A0A316HP59-F1
#
_cell.length_a   1.000
_cell.length_b   1.000
_cell.length_c   1.000
_cell.angle_alpha   90.00
_cell.angle_beta   90.00
_cell.angle_gamma   90.00
#
_symmetry.space_group_name_H-M   'P 1'
#
loop_
_entity.id
_entity.type
_entity.pdbx_description
1 polymer ?
#
loop_
_entity_poly.entity_id
_entity_poly.type
_entity_poly.pdbx_seq_one_letter_code
_entity_poly.pdbx_strand_id
1 'polypeptide(L)'
;MCEAEITEVRARYVHNLLALGELRLVTADPVQAWRLADRALRLEPFEPRGHRLALAAALRARNPQRTAETRARVLDSLRQLGVRPDPATEILLRQSVSS
;
A
#
# COMPACT_ATOMS: atom_id res chain seq x y z
N MET A 1 -10.84 23.30 -14.14
CA MET A 1 -9.52 22.99 -13.56
C MET A 1 -8.62 22.54 -14.69
N CYS A 2 -7.40 23.05 -14.76
CA CYS A 2 -6.43 22.59 -15.76
C CYS A 2 -5.87 21.20 -15.36
N GLU A 3 -5.30 20.48 -16.31
CA GLU A 3 -4.76 19.12 -16.08
C GLU A 3 -3.68 19.08 -14.99
N ALA A 4 -2.88 20.13 -14.89
CA ALA A 4 -1.87 20.30 -13.85
C ALA A 4 -2.49 20.41 -12.45
N GLU A 5 -3.54 21.21 -12.28
CA GLU A 5 -4.27 21.34 -11.01
C GLU A 5 -4.89 20.02 -10.56
N ILE A 6 -5.47 19.26 -11.49
CA ILE A 6 -6.05 17.93 -11.19
C ILE A 6 -4.96 16.98 -10.69
N THR A 7 -3.80 16.99 -11.35
CA THR A 7 -2.65 16.16 -10.98
C THR A 7 -2.13 16.53 -9.60
N GLU A 8 -1.98 17.82 -9.30
CA GLU A 8 -1.52 18.30 -8.00
C GLU A 8 -2.50 17.91 -6.88
N VAL A 9 -3.80 18.11 -7.09
CA VAL A 9 -4.84 17.74 -6.11
C VAL A 9 -4.81 16.23 -5.84
N ARG A 10 -4.68 15.40 -6.89
CA ARG A 10 -4.57 13.95 -6.74
C ARG A 10 -3.32 13.56 -5.96
N ALA A 11 -2.16 14.11 -6.31
CA ALA A 11 -0.91 13.81 -5.63
C ALA A 11 -0.98 14.15 -4.12
N ARG A 12 -1.51 15.33 -3.79
CA ARG A 12 -1.71 15.74 -2.39
C ARG A 12 -2.71 14.83 -1.67
N TYR A 13 -3.77 14.43 -2.35
CA TYR A 13 -4.77 13.54 -1.78
C TYR A 13 -4.21 12.14 -1.47
N VAL A 14 -3.47 11.55 -2.41
CA VAL A 14 -2.76 10.28 -2.23
C VAL A 14 -1.76 10.37 -1.09
N HIS A 15 -0.95 11.43 -1.06
CA HIS A 15 0.00 11.67 0.03
C HIS A 15 -0.69 11.67 1.40
N ASN A 16 -1.81 12.38 1.54
CA ASN A 16 -2.55 12.47 2.80
C ASN A 16 -3.18 11.13 3.21
N LEU A 17 -3.70 10.36 2.25
CA LEU A 17 -4.22 9.01 2.52
C LEU A 17 -3.14 8.10 3.10
N LEU A 18 -1.94 8.12 2.51
CA LEU A 18 -0.82 7.29 2.94
C LEU A 18 -0.29 7.73 4.31
N ALA A 19 -0.12 9.03 4.53
CA ALA A 19 0.32 9.56 5.83
C ALA A 19 -0.68 9.21 6.96
N LEU A 20 -1.98 9.39 6.73
CA LEU A 20 -2.99 9.01 7.70
C LEU A 20 -3.02 7.48 7.91
N GLY A 21 -2.85 6.70 6.85
CA GLY A 21 -2.85 5.25 6.94
C GLY A 21 -1.67 4.70 7.76
N GLU A 22 -0.49 5.31 7.62
CA GLU A 22 0.67 4.98 8.46
C GLU A 22 0.42 5.34 9.93
N LEU A 23 -0.16 6.51 10.21
CA LEU A 23 -0.56 6.87 11.57
C LEU A 23 -1.55 5.86 12.15
N ARG A 24 -2.55 5.43 11.37
CA ARG A 24 -3.52 4.40 11.80
C ARG A 24 -2.86 3.06 12.08
N LEU A 25 -1.86 2.68 11.30
CA LEU A 25 -1.08 1.46 11.54
C LEU A 25 -0.33 1.53 12.87
N VAL A 26 0.30 2.68 13.15
CA VAL A 26 1.02 2.93 14.43
C VAL A 26 0.06 2.94 15.62
N THR A 27 -1.13 3.53 15.48
CA THR A 27 -2.15 3.57 16.54
C THR A 27 -3.00 2.29 16.63
N ALA A 28 -2.49 1.15 16.15
CA ALA A 28 -3.12 -0.17 16.23
C ALA A 28 -4.50 -0.31 15.54
N ASP A 29 -4.76 0.45 14.47
CA ASP A 29 -5.91 0.27 13.57
C ASP A 29 -5.45 -0.17 12.16
N PRO A 30 -5.00 -1.43 12.01
CA PRO A 30 -4.51 -1.95 10.74
C PRO A 30 -5.63 -2.07 9.68
N VAL A 31 -6.90 -2.16 10.09
CA VAL A 31 -8.01 -2.24 9.15
C VAL A 31 -8.20 -0.92 8.43
N GLN A 32 -8.21 0.21 9.15
CA GLN A 32 -8.27 1.52 8.51
C GLN A 32 -7.00 1.86 7.73
N ALA A 33 -5.82 1.48 8.24
CA ALA A 33 -4.58 1.63 7.50
C ALA A 33 -4.65 0.96 6.11
N TRP A 34 -5.15 -0.28 6.06
CA TRP A 34 -5.34 -1.00 4.80
C TRP A 34 -6.34 -0.30 3.88
N ARG A 35 -7.49 0.16 4.40
CA ARG A 35 -8.52 0.85 3.58
C ARG A 35 -8.00 2.15 2.97
N LEU A 36 -7.18 2.91 3.71
CA LEU A 36 -6.56 4.14 3.22
C LEU A 36 -5.53 3.86 2.13
N ALA A 37 -4.69 2.84 2.33
CA ALA A 37 -3.74 2.39 1.31
C ALA A 37 -4.45 1.89 0.05
N ASP A 38 -5.51 1.11 0.19
CA ASP A 38 -6.31 0.60 -0.91
C ASP A 38 -6.99 1.72 -1.71
N ARG A 39 -7.45 2.78 -1.03
CA ARG A 39 -7.96 3.99 -1.70
C ARG A 39 -6.88 4.75 -2.45
N ALA A 40 -5.67 4.86 -1.89
CA ALA A 40 -4.54 5.47 -2.57
C ALA A 40 -4.16 4.69 -3.84
N LEU A 41 -4.10 3.35 -3.77
CA LEU A 41 -3.75 2.50 -4.90
C LEU A 41 -4.82 2.45 -6.01
N ARG A 42 -6.09 2.73 -5.71
CA ARG A 42 -7.09 2.95 -6.77
C ARG A 42 -6.82 4.21 -7.60
N LEU A 43 -6.15 5.21 -7.01
CA LEU A 43 -5.80 6.45 -7.69
C LEU A 43 -4.43 6.36 -8.36
N GLU A 44 -3.47 5.74 -7.68
CA GLU A 44 -2.09 5.56 -8.13
C GLU A 44 -1.68 4.08 -7.96
N PRO A 45 -2.01 3.20 -8.94
CA PRO A 45 -1.84 1.75 -8.82
C PRO A 45 -0.42 1.26 -8.59
N PHE A 46 0.57 2.08 -8.91
CA PHE A 46 1.98 1.74 -8.83
C PHE A 46 2.71 2.43 -7.68
N GLU A 47 2.02 3.16 -6.81
CA GLU A 47 2.61 3.89 -5.69
C GLU A 47 3.28 2.93 -4.69
N PRO A 48 4.63 2.88 -4.60
CA PRO A 48 5.34 1.89 -3.79
C PRO A 48 5.00 1.98 -2.30
N ARG A 49 4.80 3.21 -1.79
CA ARG A 49 4.43 3.43 -0.39
C ARG A 49 3.04 2.88 -0.07
N GLY A 50 2.10 2.96 -1.02
CA GLY A 50 0.76 2.39 -0.89
C GLY A 50 0.78 0.87 -0.79
N HIS A 51 1.54 0.21 -1.67
CA HIS A 51 1.71 -1.25 -1.64
C HIS A 51 2.33 -1.73 -0.33
N ARG A 52 3.37 -1.05 0.14
CA ARG A 52 4.05 -1.36 1.40
C ARG A 52 3.12 -1.21 2.60
N LEU A 53 2.39 -0.09 2.67
CA LEU A 53 1.42 0.17 3.74
C LEU A 53 0.30 -0.88 3.76
N ALA A 54 -0.26 -1.23 2.60
CA ALA A 54 -1.30 -2.25 2.50
C ALA A 54 -0.78 -3.62 3.01
N LEU A 55 0.43 -4.02 2.61
CA LEU A 55 1.01 -5.28 3.03
C LEU A 55 1.30 -5.31 4.53
N ALA A 56 1.91 -4.25 5.07
CA ALA A 56 2.17 -4.11 6.50
C ALA A 56 0.87 -4.15 7.32
N ALA A 57 -0.18 -3.48 6.85
CA ALA A 57 -1.49 -3.48 7.49
C ALA A 57 -2.16 -4.86 7.47
N ALA A 58 -2.07 -5.60 6.36
CA ALA A 58 -2.63 -6.96 6.27
C ALA A 58 -1.93 -7.93 7.25
N LEU A 59 -0.60 -7.85 7.32
CA LEU A 59 0.22 -8.62 8.27
C LEU A 59 -0.14 -8.29 9.72
N ARG A 60 -0.22 -6.99 10.06
CA ARG A 60 -0.55 -6.52 11.41
C ARG A 60 -1.95 -6.94 11.85
N ALA A 61 -2.91 -6.98 10.92
CA ALA A 61 -4.27 -7.45 11.17
C ALA A 61 -4.38 -8.98 11.35
N ARG A 62 -3.30 -9.75 11.11
CA ARG A 62 -3.28 -11.22 11.16
C ARG A 62 -4.41 -11.86 10.34
N ASN A 63 -4.70 -11.29 9.17
CA ASN A 63 -5.71 -11.82 8.26
C ASN A 63 -5.00 -12.53 7.09
N PRO A 64 -4.89 -13.88 7.10
CA PRO A 64 -4.09 -14.61 6.13
C PRO A 64 -4.62 -14.48 4.70
N GLN A 65 -5.94 -14.45 4.52
CA GLN A 65 -6.56 -14.23 3.21
C GLN A 65 -6.17 -12.87 2.63
N ARG A 66 -6.35 -11.79 3.41
CA ARG A 66 -6.01 -10.43 2.97
C ARG A 66 -4.52 -10.28 2.71
N THR A 67 -3.67 -10.93 3.51
CA THR A 67 -2.23 -10.94 3.31
C THR A 67 -1.87 -11.59 1.98
N ALA A 68 -2.46 -12.75 1.65
CA ALA A 68 -2.24 -13.43 0.38
C ALA A 68 -2.68 -12.58 -0.82
N GLU A 69 -3.89 -12.00 -0.77
CA GLU A 69 -4.42 -11.11 -1.82
C GLU A 69 -3.54 -9.87 -2.02
N THR A 70 -3.15 -9.22 -0.92
CA THR A 70 -2.31 -8.02 -0.98
C THR A 70 -0.93 -8.37 -1.51
N ARG A 71 -0.33 -9.48 -1.08
CA ARG A 71 0.95 -9.98 -1.59
C ARG A 71 0.89 -10.23 -3.10
N ALA A 72 -0.15 -10.91 -3.57
CA ALA A 72 -0.35 -11.17 -4.99
C ALA A 72 -0.40 -9.87 -5.80
N ARG A 73 -1.14 -8.87 -5.31
CA ARG A 73 -1.20 -7.53 -5.92
C ARG A 73 0.16 -6.84 -6.00
N VAL A 74 0.94 -6.84 -4.90
CA VAL A 74 2.29 -6.23 -4.89
C VAL A 74 3.20 -6.90 -5.92
N LEU A 75 3.23 -8.23 -5.96
CA LEU A 75 4.05 -8.98 -6.91
C LEU A 75 3.62 -8.75 -8.36
N ASP A 76 2.32 -8.61 -8.60
CA ASP A 76 1.80 -8.30 -9.92
C ASP A 76 2.22 -6.90 -10.38
N SER A 77 2.08 -5.89 -9.53
CA SER A 77 2.54 -4.52 -9.84
C SER A 77 4.04 -4.45 -10.13
N LEU A 78 4.87 -5.15 -9.34
CA LEU A 78 6.32 -5.22 -9.58
C LEU A 78 6.64 -5.88 -10.94
N ARG A 79 5.90 -6.95 -11.28
CA ARG A 79 6.05 -7.64 -12.57
C ARG A 79 5.66 -6.74 -13.74
N GLN A 80 4.55 -6.02 -13.64
CA GLN A 80 4.08 -5.08 -14.68
C GLN A 80 5.10 -3.96 -14.92
N LEU A 81 5.74 -3.46 -13.86
CA LEU A 81 6.77 -2.42 -13.95
C LEU A 81 8.14 -2.97 -14.36
N GLY A 82 8.35 -4.29 -14.35
CA GLY A 82 9.64 -4.90 -14.63
C GLY A 82 10.73 -4.59 -13.59
N VAL A 83 10.33 -4.26 -12.35
CA VAL A 83 11.26 -3.85 -11.28
C VAL A 83 11.31 -4.87 -10.14
N ARG A 84 12.41 -4.83 -9.38
CA ARG A 84 12.54 -5.59 -8.14
C ARG A 84 11.92 -4.80 -6.97
N PRO A 85 11.42 -5.49 -5.92
CA PRO A 85 10.98 -4.80 -4.71
C PRO A 85 12.14 -4.04 -4.07
N ASP A 86 11.87 -2.87 -3.51
CA ASP A 86 12.80 -2.20 -2.62
C ASP A 86 13.01 -3.01 -1.32
N PRO A 87 14.10 -2.78 -0.56
CA PRO A 87 14.40 -3.58 0.64
C PRO A 87 13.29 -3.61 1.69
N ALA A 88 12.58 -2.51 1.91
CA ALA A 88 11.50 -2.46 2.90
C ALA A 88 10.29 -3.28 2.45
N THR A 89 9.96 -3.23 1.15
CA THR A 89 8.92 -4.06 0.55
C THR A 89 9.32 -5.54 0.55
N GLU A 90 10.59 -5.86 0.30
CA GLU A 90 11.10 -7.23 0.33
C GLU A 90 10.96 -7.89 1.70
N ILE A 91 11.29 -7.18 2.79
CA ILE A 91 11.13 -7.69 4.16
C ILE A 91 9.68 -8.11 4.43
N LEU A 92 8.71 -7.28 4.05
CA LEU A 92 7.29 -7.58 4.24
C LEU A 92 6.82 -8.75 3.37
N LEU A 93 7.32 -8.85 2.14
CA LEU A 93 7.01 -9.98 1.26
C LEU A 93 7.50 -11.30 1.85
N ARG A 94 8.68 -11.33 2.48
CA ARG A 94 9.18 -12.52 3.18
C ARG A 94 8.29 -12.88 4.39
N GLN A 95 7.92 -11.88 5.20
CA GLN A 95 7.04 -12.09 6.37
C GLN A 95 5.65 -12.63 5.99
N SER A 96 5.13 -12.26 4.82
CA SER A 96 3.82 -12.70 4.33
C SER A 96 3.69 -14.19 4.01
N VAL A 97 4.81 -14.92 3.96
CA VAL A 97 4.83 -16.38 3.75
C VAL A 97 4.95 -17.12 5.09
N SER A 98 5.38 -16.45 6.16
CA SER A 98 5.62 -17.04 7.47
C SER A 98 4.51 -16.80 8.49
N SER A 99 3.44 -16.08 8.10
CA SER A 99 2.35 -15.65 9.00
C SER A 99 1.06 -16.43 8.80
#